data_AF-A0A7W0T2W4-F1
#
_entry.id   AF-A0A7W0T2W4-F1
#
_cell.length_a   1.000
_cell.length_b   1.000
_cell.length_c   1.000
_cell.angle_alpha   90.00
_cell.angle_beta   90.00
_cell.angle_gamma   90.00
#
_symmetry.space_group_name_H-M   'P 1'
#
loop_
_entity.id
_entity.type
_entity.pdbx_description
1 polymer ?
#
loop_
_entity_poly.entity_id
_entity_poly.type
_entity_poly.pdbx_seq_one_letter_code
_entity_poly.pdbx_strand_id
1 'polypeptide(L)' 'MRSARSQNDTLEDVLRWGGHVLAVIVQDEYTHDVVVRAPSGGILVFDTT' A
#
# COMPACT_ATOMS: atom_id res chain seq x y z
N MET A 1 4.61 -24.80 2.10
CA MET A 1 3.64 -23.71 2.41
C MET A 1 4.20 -22.96 3.62
N ARG A 2 4.98 -21.89 3.40
CA ARG A 2 5.51 -21.08 4.52
C ARG A 2 4.48 -19.98 4.81
N SER A 3 3.89 -20.02 6.00
CA SER A 3 3.12 -18.91 6.56
C SER A 3 4.05 -17.69 6.61
N ALA A 4 3.78 -16.69 5.79
CA ALA A 4 4.56 -15.46 5.76
C ALA A 4 4.06 -14.55 6.89
N ARG A 5 4.95 -14.21 7.83
CA ARG A 5 4.74 -13.10 8.77
C ARG A 5 4.23 -11.90 7.99
N SER A 6 3.13 -11.29 8.44
CA SER A 6 2.74 -9.95 8.02
C SER A 6 3.83 -8.97 8.49
N GLN A 7 4.88 -8.80 7.70
CA GLN A 7 5.67 -7.58 7.75
C GLN A 7 4.72 -6.48 7.28
N ASN A 8 4.21 -5.69 8.21
CA ASN A 8 3.41 -4.52 7.89
C ASN A 8 4.38 -3.48 7.32
N ASP A 9 4.75 -3.61 6.05
CA ASP A 9 5.48 -2.57 5.33
C ASP A 9 4.59 -1.34 5.27
N THR A 10 5.12 -0.18 5.62
CA THR A 10 4.37 1.09 5.52
C THR A 10 4.23 1.49 4.05
N LEU A 11 3.30 2.40 3.74
CA LEU A 11 3.19 2.99 2.40
C LEU A 11 4.54 3.58 1.95
N GLU A 12 5.23 4.28 2.85
CA GLU A 12 6.54 4.88 2.59
C GLU A 12 7.60 3.83 2.27
N ASP A 13 7.64 2.72 3.01
CA ASP A 13 8.57 1.62 2.75
C ASP A 13 8.30 0.98 1.38
N VAL A 14 7.04 0.71 1.07
CA VAL A 14 6.67 0.10 -0.22
C VAL A 14 7.05 1.00 -1.39
N LEU A 15 6.79 2.31 -1.29
CA LEU A 15 7.16 3.26 -2.34
C LEU A 15 8.68 3.43 -2.45
N ARG A 16 9.42 3.46 -1.32
CA ARG A 16 10.88 3.55 -1.31
C ARG A 16 11.54 2.39 -2.05
N TRP A 17 10.96 1.19 -1.97
CA TRP A 17 11.49 -0.01 -2.61
C TRP A 17 10.90 -0.31 -3.99
N GLY A 18 10.27 0.69 -4.64
CA GLY A 18 9.86 0.61 -6.04
C GLY A 18 8.39 0.20 -6.26
N GLY A 19 7.56 0.25 -5.22
CA GLY A 19 6.13 0.18 -5.38
C GLY A 19 5.58 1.40 -6.12
N HIS A 20 4.43 1.25 -6.77
CA HIS A 20 3.84 2.30 -7.60
C HIS A 20 2.37 2.55 -7.21
N VAL A 21 2.02 3.80 -6.94
CA VAL A 21 0.64 4.21 -6.67
C VAL A 21 -0.20 4.03 -7.93
N LEU A 22 -1.29 3.28 -7.83
CA LEU A 22 -2.24 3.06 -8.91
C LEU A 22 -3.43 4.01 -8.82
N ALA A 23 -3.90 4.25 -7.60
CA ALA A 23 -5.03 5.11 -7.32
C ALA A 23 -4.95 5.69 -5.91
N VAL A 24 -5.52 6.88 -5.75
CA VAL A 24 -5.86 7.47 -4.46
C VAL A 24 -7.37 7.66 -4.47
N ILE A 25 -8.05 7.05 -3.50
CA ILE A 25 -9.49 7.08 -3.37
C ILE A 25 -9.82 7.96 -2.16
N VAL A 26 -10.38 9.14 -2.43
CA VAL A 26 -10.87 10.05 -1.40
C VAL A 26 -12.17 9.46 -0.83
N GLN A 27 -12.18 9.15 0.47
CA GLN A 27 -13.37 8.65 1.17
C GLN A 27 -14.17 9.80 1.77
N ASP A 28 -13.47 10.76 2.39
CA ASP A 28 -14.03 12.03 2.87
C ASP A 28 -12.99 13.17 2.89
N GLU A 29 -13.25 14.26 3.62
CA GLU A 29 -12.36 15.43 3.73
C GLU A 29 -11.00 15.08 4.37
N TYR A 30 -10.93 13.99 5.14
CA TYR A 30 -9.79 13.65 5.99
C TYR A 30 -9.28 12.22 5.79
N THR A 31 -9.92 11.39 4.97
CA THR A 31 -9.56 9.96 4.81
C THR A 31 -9.40 9.57 3.35
N HIS A 32 -8.32 8.84 3.08
CA HIS A 32 -7.95 8.41 1.74
C HIS A 32 -7.38 7.00 1.75
N ASP A 33 -7.83 6.16 0.83
CA ASP A 33 -7.18 4.88 0.54
C ASP A 33 -6.15 5.07 -0.58
N VAL A 34 -4.93 4.59 -0.37
CA VAL A 34 -3.88 4.56 -1.39
C VAL A 34 -3.67 3.13 -1.87
N VAL A 35 -4.00 2.89 -3.14
CA VAL A 35 -3.81 1.59 -3.79
C VAL A 35 -2.45 1.56 -4.47
N VAL A 36 -1.62 0.58 -4.13
CA VAL A 36 -0.24 0.45 -4.60
C VAL A 36 -0.02 -0.91 -5.24
N ARG A 37 0.69 -0.94 -6.36
CA ARG A 37 1.32 -2.15 -6.87
C ARG A 37 2.65 -2.35 -6.17
N ALA A 38 2.78 -3.41 -5.38
CA ALA A 38 4.03 -3.78 -4.74
C ALA A 38 5.08 -4.19 -5.78
N PRO A 39 6.39 -4.08 -5.48
CA PRO A 39 7.46 -4.54 -6.36
C PRO A 39 7.34 -6.03 -6.73
N SER A 40 6.77 -6.84 -5.83
CA SER A 40 6.48 -8.27 -6.05
C SER A 40 5.31 -8.52 -7.02
N GLY A 41 4.63 -7.46 -7.47
CA GLY A 41 3.49 -7.51 -8.38
C GLY A 41 2.12 -7.57 -7.69
N GLY A 42 2.08 -7.77 -6.36
CA GLY A 42 0.84 -7.77 -5.57
C GLY A 42 0.20 -6.38 -5.45
N ILE A 43 -1.07 -6.34 -5.02
CA ILE A 43 -1.77 -5.08 -4.71
C ILE A 43 -1.84 -4.91 -3.20
N LEU A 44 -1.50 -3.73 -2.72
CA LEU A 44 -1.61 -3.30 -1.34
C LEU A 44 -2.54 -2.08 -1.27
N VAL A 45 -3.30 -1.98 -0.18
CA VAL A 45 -4.16 -0.82 0.09
C VAL A 45 -3.80 -0.28 1.46
N PHE A 46 -3.55 1.02 1.51
CA PHE A 46 -3.18 1.72 2.73
C PHE A 46 -4.25 2.73 3.07
N ASP A 47 -4.77 2.63 4.29
CA ASP A 47 -5.61 3.66 4.88
C ASP A 47 -4.72 4.82 5.35
N THR A 48 -5.10 6.04 4.99
CA THR A 48 -4.35 7.26 5.33
C THR A 48 -5.29 8.37 5.77
N THR A 49 -4.83 9.15 6.75
CA THR A 49 -5.50 10.34 7.30
C THR A 49 -4.66 11.58 7.08
#